data_AF-A0A1B8F6G8-F1
#
_entry.id   AF-A0A1B8F6G8-F1
#
_cell.length_a   1.000
_cell.length_b   1.000
_cell.length_c   1.000
_cell.angle_alpha   90.00
_cell.angle_beta   90.00
_cell.angle_gamma   90.00
#
_symmetry.space_group_name_H-M   'P 1'
#
loop_
_entity.id
_entity.type
_entity.pdbx_description
1 polymer ?
#
loop_
_entity_poly.entity_id
_entity_poly.type
_entity_poly.pdbx_seq_one_letter_code
_entity_poly.pdbx_strand_id
1 'polypeptide(L)'
;MIVALLSNDIHQANSLETYFARFLGLTLIPFAILFLFLSGAFPLAGSSSLSEPEDAQTSPYTTPTLLLAGLYHTSISFYTYARYAQRSTSQFSYLLAATVSGVLAALGLWSAMFGNGSHISKRTGADKRTSGWPFKNTVETKRRKGKGRQEEGIELKEL
;
A
#
# COMPACT_ATOMS: atom_id res chain seq x y z
N MET A 1 -20.04 -14.64 12.95
CA MET A 1 -18.56 -14.54 12.99
C MET A 1 -18.02 -14.19 14.37
N ILE A 2 -18.54 -13.15 15.06
CA ILE A 2 -18.07 -12.74 16.40
C ILE A 2 -18.36 -13.80 17.49
N VAL A 3 -19.49 -14.51 17.40
CA VAL A 3 -19.80 -15.61 18.34
C VAL A 3 -18.81 -16.78 18.18
N ALA A 4 -18.40 -17.10 16.95
CA ALA A 4 -17.30 -18.02 16.69
C ALA A 4 -15.93 -17.46 17.13
N LEU A 5 -15.77 -16.14 17.32
CA LEU A 5 -14.56 -15.54 17.90
C LEU A 5 -14.38 -15.91 19.37
N LEU A 6 -15.48 -16.02 20.13
CA LEU A 6 -15.46 -16.30 21.56
C LEU A 6 -15.74 -17.76 21.91
N SER A 7 -16.43 -18.51 21.06
CA SER A 7 -16.74 -19.92 21.30
C SER A 7 -15.58 -20.83 20.88
N ASN A 8 -15.06 -21.62 21.81
CA ASN A 8 -14.07 -22.67 21.53
C ASN A 8 -14.72 -23.90 20.86
N ASP A 9 -16.01 -24.10 21.14
CA ASP A 9 -16.83 -25.20 20.62
C ASP A 9 -17.41 -24.90 19.23
N ILE A 10 -17.64 -25.98 18.49
CA ILE A 10 -18.25 -25.97 17.15
C ILE A 10 -19.73 -25.59 17.32
N HIS A 11 -20.02 -24.29 17.32
CA HIS A 11 -21.40 -23.79 17.36
C HIS A 11 -22.07 -24.07 16.01
N GLN A 12 -23.21 -24.78 16.04
CA GLN A 12 -24.04 -24.96 14.86
C GLN A 12 -24.70 -23.63 14.51
N ALA A 13 -24.43 -23.13 13.30
CA ALA A 13 -24.83 -21.78 12.91
C ALA A 13 -26.36 -21.61 12.95
N ASN A 14 -26.82 -20.60 13.69
CA ASN A 14 -28.23 -20.25 13.71
C ASN A 14 -28.64 -19.58 12.37
N SER A 15 -29.92 -19.65 11.99
CA SER A 15 -30.46 -19.03 10.77
C SER A 15 -30.13 -17.54 10.67
N LEU A 16 -30.15 -16.86 11.81
CA LEU A 16 -29.84 -15.43 11.92
C LEU A 16 -28.34 -15.14 11.71
N GLU A 17 -27.45 -15.99 12.23
CA GLU A 17 -26.01 -15.88 11.99
C GLU A 17 -25.66 -16.12 10.53
N THR A 18 -26.34 -17.07 9.89
CA THR A 18 -26.19 -17.37 8.46
C THR A 18 -26.65 -16.20 7.61
N TYR A 19 -27.79 -15.58 7.96
CA TYR A 19 -28.29 -14.39 7.28
C TYR A 19 -27.28 -13.23 7.37
N PHE A 20 -26.77 -12.93 8.56
CA PHE A 20 -25.75 -11.88 8.72
C PHE A 20 -24.44 -12.21 8.02
N ALA A 21 -23.99 -13.47 8.03
CA ALA A 21 -22.78 -13.87 7.31
C ALA A 21 -22.91 -13.67 5.79
N ARG A 22 -24.09 -13.99 5.22
CA ARG A 22 -24.39 -13.75 3.81
C ARG A 22 -24.46 -12.27 3.49
N PHE A 23 -25.17 -11.49 4.31
CA PHE A 23 -25.26 -10.05 4.12
C PHE A 23 -23.89 -9.39 4.20
N LEU A 24 -23.06 -9.76 5.18
CA LEU A 24 -21.68 -9.29 5.28
C LEU A 24 -20.89 -9.64 4.02
N GLY A 25 -20.98 -10.88 3.53
CA GLY A 25 -20.35 -11.28 2.27
C GLY A 25 -20.80 -10.44 1.07
N LEU A 26 -22.10 -10.14 0.98
CA LEU A 26 -22.65 -9.28 -0.07
C LEU A 26 -22.16 -7.82 0.05
N THR A 27 -21.99 -7.30 1.27
CA THR A 27 -21.46 -5.93 1.47
C THR A 27 -19.97 -5.81 1.13
N LEU A 28 -19.20 -6.89 1.16
CA LEU A 28 -17.78 -6.85 0.74
C LEU A 28 -17.64 -6.56 -0.77
N ILE A 29 -18.63 -6.88 -1.59
CA ILE A 29 -18.64 -6.61 -3.03
C ILE A 29 -18.58 -5.09 -3.32
N PRO A 30 -19.52 -4.24 -2.83
CA PRO A 30 -19.43 -2.81 -3.04
C PRO A 30 -18.19 -2.18 -2.39
N PHE A 31 -17.71 -2.71 -1.26
CA PHE A 31 -16.44 -2.26 -0.69
C PHE A 31 -15.24 -2.55 -1.61
N ALA A 32 -15.19 -3.72 -2.23
CA ALA A 32 -14.16 -4.07 -3.21
C ALA A 32 -14.25 -3.17 -4.45
N ILE A 33 -15.47 -2.85 -4.91
CA ILE A 33 -15.69 -1.91 -6.01
C ILE A 33 -15.18 -0.50 -5.64
N LEU A 34 -15.56 0.01 -4.46
CA LEU A 34 -15.06 1.29 -3.96
C LEU A 34 -13.53 1.31 -3.86
N PHE A 35 -12.92 0.21 -3.42
CA PHE A 35 -11.48 0.07 -3.35
C PHE A 35 -10.82 0.21 -4.73
N LEU A 36 -11.39 -0.40 -5.77
CA LEU A 36 -10.87 -0.28 -7.14
C LEU A 36 -10.95 1.15 -7.67
N PHE A 37 -12.05 1.86 -7.40
CA PHE A 37 -12.18 3.28 -7.75
C PHE A 37 -11.16 4.15 -7.02
N LEU A 38 -11.00 3.93 -5.72
CA LEU A 38 -10.16 4.76 -4.86
C LEU A 38 -8.65 4.48 -5.04
N SER A 39 -8.30 3.25 -5.43
CA SER A 39 -6.94 2.86 -5.81
C SER A 39 -6.45 3.56 -7.09
N GLY A 40 -7.35 4.11 -7.90
CA GLY A 40 -7.02 4.67 -9.21
C GLY A 40 -6.89 3.62 -10.32
N ALA A 41 -7.44 2.42 -10.13
CA ALA A 41 -7.48 1.39 -11.17
C ALA A 41 -8.44 1.77 -12.33
N PHE A 42 -9.41 2.63 -12.04
CA PHE A 42 -10.32 3.20 -13.03
C PHE A 42 -10.05 4.71 -13.19
N PRO A 43 -9.73 5.21 -14.39
CA PRO A 43 -9.63 6.64 -14.65
C PRO A 43 -11.03 7.25 -14.62
N LEU A 44 -11.40 7.87 -13.49
CA LEU A 44 -12.69 8.54 -13.30
C LEU A 44 -12.83 9.85 -14.08
N ALA A 45 -11.71 10.39 -14.57
CA ALA A 45 -11.67 11.49 -15.53
C ALA A 45 -11.09 10.93 -16.83
N GLY A 46 -11.78 11.13 -17.96
CA GLY A 46 -11.37 10.69 -19.31
C GLY A 46 -10.08 11.34 -19.84
N SER A 47 -9.02 11.32 -19.05
CA SER A 47 -7.67 11.71 -19.45
C SER A 47 -6.97 10.50 -20.06
N SER A 48 -7.43 10.13 -21.25
CA SER A 48 -6.66 9.33 -22.19
C SER A 48 -5.51 10.18 -22.74
N SER A 49 -4.52 10.56 -21.92
CA SER A 49 -3.25 11.04 -22.46
C SER A 49 -2.36 9.83 -22.74
N LEU A 50 -2.53 9.29 -23.94
CA LEU A 50 -1.67 8.25 -24.54
C LEU A 50 -0.23 8.77 -24.80
N SER A 51 0.24 9.79 -24.07
CA SER A 51 1.46 10.54 -24.39
C SER A 51 2.03 11.33 -23.20
N GLU A 52 2.03 10.81 -21.98
CA GLU A 52 2.97 11.32 -20.96
C GLU A 52 3.59 10.18 -20.14
N PRO A 53 4.93 10.07 -20.12
CA PRO A 53 5.62 9.12 -19.27
C PRO A 53 5.88 9.74 -17.88
N GLU A 54 5.74 8.90 -16.85
CA GLU A 54 6.32 9.01 -15.49
C GLU A 54 5.61 9.77 -14.37
N ASP A 55 4.51 10.49 -14.58
CA ASP A 55 3.71 11.03 -13.47
C ASP A 55 2.26 10.58 -13.64
N ALA A 56 2.06 9.26 -13.51
CA ALA A 56 0.72 8.70 -13.42
C ALA A 56 0.01 9.47 -12.31
N GLN A 57 -1.02 10.25 -12.68
CA GLN A 57 -1.83 11.04 -11.76
C GLN A 57 -2.41 10.11 -10.69
N THR A 58 -1.65 9.85 -9.63
CA THR A 58 -2.11 9.07 -8.51
C THR A 58 -3.17 9.91 -7.84
N SER A 59 -4.40 9.44 -7.87
CA SER A 59 -5.47 10.01 -7.06
C SER A 59 -4.93 10.25 -5.64
N PRO A 60 -5.23 11.37 -4.98
CA PRO A 60 -4.74 11.67 -3.63
C PRO A 60 -5.14 10.59 -2.61
N TYR A 61 -6.08 9.71 -2.97
CA TYR A 61 -6.56 8.62 -2.17
C TYR A 61 -5.82 7.29 -2.40
N THR A 62 -4.95 7.16 -3.41
CA THR A 62 -4.26 5.89 -3.72
C THR A 62 -3.42 5.41 -2.53
N THR A 63 -2.61 6.29 -1.93
CA THR A 63 -1.75 5.93 -0.79
C THR A 63 -2.53 5.49 0.46
N PRO A 64 -3.51 6.27 0.98
CA PRO A 64 -4.27 5.83 2.16
C PRO A 64 -5.11 4.58 1.88
N THR A 65 -5.63 4.42 0.66
CA THR A 65 -6.37 3.23 0.24
C THR A 65 -5.48 2.00 0.28
N LEU A 66 -4.29 2.08 -0.33
CA LEU A 66 -3.34 0.98 -0.36
C LEU A 66 -2.89 0.56 1.05
N LEU A 67 -2.64 1.52 1.94
CA LEU A 67 -2.34 1.24 3.35
C LEU A 67 -3.50 0.52 4.04
N LEU A 68 -4.74 0.96 3.83
CA LEU A 68 -5.91 0.36 4.46
C LEU A 68 -6.12 -1.09 3.99
N ALA A 69 -5.97 -1.37 2.70
CA ALA A 69 -6.02 -2.76 2.20
C ALA A 69 -4.87 -3.61 2.73
N GLY A 70 -3.66 -3.06 2.78
CA GLY A 70 -2.51 -3.75 3.36
C GLY A 70 -2.78 -4.18 4.81
N LEU A 71 -3.28 -3.25 5.64
CA LEU A 71 -3.65 -3.52 7.02
C LEU A 71 -4.79 -4.54 7.15
N TYR A 72 -5.80 -4.44 6.28
CA TYR A 72 -6.92 -5.38 6.23
C TYR A 72 -6.44 -6.81 5.91
N HIS A 73 -5.66 -6.99 4.84
CA HIS A 73 -5.15 -8.30 4.45
C HIS A 73 -4.13 -8.86 5.43
N THR A 74 -3.33 -8.01 6.08
CA THR A 74 -2.42 -8.42 7.17
C THR A 74 -3.21 -8.95 8.36
N SER A 75 -4.27 -8.23 8.77
CA SER A 75 -5.12 -8.63 9.90
C SER A 75 -5.82 -9.96 9.63
N ILE A 76 -6.32 -10.15 8.40
CA ILE A 76 -6.95 -11.42 7.99
C ILE A 76 -5.92 -12.55 7.99
N SER A 77 -4.76 -12.35 7.37
CA SER A 77 -3.71 -13.37 7.27
C SER A 77 -3.25 -13.83 8.65
N PHE A 78 -3.00 -12.86 9.56
CA PHE A 78 -2.65 -13.15 10.95
C PHE A 78 -3.74 -13.95 11.66
N TYR A 79 -5.00 -13.53 11.53
CA TYR A 79 -6.12 -14.19 12.17
C TYR A 79 -6.36 -15.62 11.66
N THR A 80 -6.40 -15.82 10.33
CA THR A 80 -6.65 -17.14 9.76
C THR A 80 -5.48 -18.09 10.00
N TYR A 81 -4.24 -17.58 10.03
CA TYR A 81 -3.07 -18.35 10.44
C TYR A 81 -3.12 -18.74 11.92
N ALA A 82 -3.44 -17.81 12.82
CA ALA A 82 -3.58 -18.11 14.25
C ALA A 82 -4.66 -19.17 14.51
N ARG A 83 -5.79 -19.10 13.78
CA ARG A 83 -6.85 -20.12 13.83
C ARG A 83 -6.41 -21.47 13.29
N TYR A 84 -5.63 -21.49 12.20
CA TYR A 84 -5.05 -22.72 11.67
C TYR A 84 -4.10 -23.36 12.69
N ALA A 85 -3.25 -22.57 13.34
CA ALA A 85 -2.26 -23.05 14.31
C ALA A 85 -2.88 -23.58 15.63
N GLN A 86 -4.01 -23.00 16.06
CA GLN A 86 -4.69 -23.40 17.30
C GLN A 86 -5.57 -24.65 17.16
N ARG A 87 -5.98 -25.03 15.94
CA ARG A 87 -6.92 -26.14 15.73
C ARG A 87 -6.16 -27.45 15.54
N SER A 88 -6.49 -28.48 16.32
CA SER A 88 -5.88 -29.81 16.19
C SER A 88 -6.22 -30.52 14.86
N THR A 89 -7.30 -30.11 14.18
CA THR A 89 -7.67 -30.59 12.86
C THR A 89 -7.19 -29.60 11.79
N SER A 90 -6.38 -30.08 10.84
CA SER A 90 -5.85 -29.27 9.73
C SER A 90 -6.97 -28.85 8.77
N GLN A 91 -7.53 -27.67 9.01
CA GLN A 91 -8.53 -27.05 8.14
C GLN A 91 -7.81 -26.25 7.04
N PHE A 92 -7.68 -26.85 5.86
CA PHE A 92 -6.96 -26.26 4.72
C PHE A 92 -7.49 -24.89 4.30
N SER A 93 -8.78 -24.63 4.50
CA SER A 93 -9.42 -23.34 4.18
C SER A 93 -8.79 -22.16 4.93
N TYR A 94 -8.43 -22.32 6.21
CA TYR A 94 -7.78 -21.26 6.98
C TYR A 94 -6.35 -21.01 6.52
N LEU A 95 -5.62 -22.08 6.19
CA LEU A 95 -4.26 -21.96 5.63
C LEU A 95 -4.29 -21.25 4.27
N LEU A 96 -5.20 -21.65 3.39
CA LEU A 96 -5.37 -21.03 2.08
C LEU A 96 -5.72 -19.54 2.21
N ALA A 97 -6.66 -19.21 3.09
CA ALA A 97 -7.04 -17.82 3.36
C ALA A 97 -5.87 -17.00 3.93
N ALA A 98 -5.04 -17.60 4.79
CA ALA A 98 -3.84 -16.97 5.33
C ALA A 98 -2.80 -16.68 4.24
N THR A 99 -2.53 -17.67 3.38
CA THR A 99 -1.56 -17.55 2.29
C THR A 99 -2.00 -16.51 1.27
N VAL A 100 -3.24 -16.59 0.78
CA VAL A 100 -3.77 -15.65 -0.22
C VAL A 100 -3.74 -14.22 0.32
N SER A 101 -4.25 -14.01 1.54
CA SER A 101 -4.25 -12.68 2.17
C SER A 101 -2.82 -12.20 2.48
N GLY A 102 -1.91 -13.11 2.83
CA GLY A 102 -0.49 -12.79 3.08
C GLY A 102 0.22 -12.31 1.82
N VAL A 103 -0.01 -12.95 0.67
CA VAL A 103 0.53 -12.51 -0.62
C VAL A 103 0.00 -11.11 -0.98
N LEU A 104 -1.31 -10.88 -0.83
CA LEU A 104 -1.92 -9.56 -1.06
C LEU A 104 -1.34 -8.49 -0.14
N ALA A 105 -1.11 -8.79 1.14
CA ALA A 105 -0.46 -7.89 2.08
C ALA A 105 0.98 -7.57 1.69
N ALA A 106 1.75 -8.58 1.23
CA ALA A 106 3.12 -8.39 0.76
C ALA A 106 3.18 -7.51 -0.49
N LEU A 107 2.25 -7.71 -1.44
CA LEU A 107 2.13 -6.85 -2.62
C LEU A 107 1.71 -5.41 -2.25
N GLY A 108 0.79 -5.25 -1.29
CA GLY A 108 0.40 -3.95 -0.75
C GLY A 108 1.56 -3.21 -0.08
N LEU A 109 2.36 -3.92 0.71
CA LEU A 109 3.56 -3.36 1.34
C LEU A 109 4.63 -3.02 0.30
N TRP A 110 4.86 -3.90 -0.67
CA TRP A 110 5.79 -3.67 -1.78
C TRP A 110 5.42 -2.40 -2.55
N SER A 111 4.15 -2.27 -2.94
CA SER A 111 3.65 -1.09 -3.65
C SER A 111 3.66 0.17 -2.77
N ALA A 112 3.48 0.06 -1.44
CA ALA A 112 3.64 1.21 -0.55
C ALA A 112 5.11 1.67 -0.43
N MET A 113 6.06 0.73 -0.44
CA MET A 113 7.50 1.03 -0.32
C MET A 113 8.10 1.52 -1.65
N PHE A 114 7.71 0.90 -2.76
CA PHE A 114 8.36 1.09 -4.07
C PHE A 114 7.46 1.72 -5.13
N GLY A 115 6.16 1.89 -4.85
CA GLY A 115 5.20 2.46 -5.81
C GLY A 115 5.25 3.98 -5.91
N ASN A 116 5.86 4.66 -4.93
CA ASN A 116 6.07 6.10 -5.02
C ASN A 116 7.40 6.34 -5.76
N GLY A 117 7.34 7.03 -6.89
CA GLY A 117 8.48 7.26 -7.78
C GLY A 117 9.70 7.86 -7.05
N SER A 118 10.88 7.66 -7.65
CA SER A 118 12.14 8.19 -7.16
C SER A 118 12.03 9.68 -6.80
N HIS A 119 12.19 10.02 -5.52
CA HIS A 119 12.24 11.41 -5.04
C HIS A 119 13.60 12.07 -5.34
N ILE A 120 14.35 11.57 -6.33
CA ILE A 120 15.58 12.18 -6.80
C ILE A 120 15.23 13.29 -7.80
N SER A 121 15.76 14.48 -7.55
CA SER A 121 15.65 15.61 -8.48
C SER A 121 16.35 15.29 -9.81
N LYS A 122 15.59 15.28 -10.91
CA LYS A 122 16.14 15.10 -12.28
C LYS A 122 17.19 16.16 -12.64
N ARG A 123 17.07 17.39 -12.12
CA ARG A 123 18.01 18.50 -12.37
C ARG A 123 19.33 18.37 -11.61
N THR A 124 19.30 17.90 -10.37
CA THR A 124 20.48 17.93 -9.48
C THR A 124 21.04 16.55 -9.15
N GLY A 125 20.27 15.49 -9.38
CA GLY A 125 20.58 14.12 -8.94
C GLY A 125 20.60 13.99 -7.42
N ALA A 126 20.05 14.96 -6.68
CA ALA A 126 19.97 14.94 -5.22
C ALA A 126 18.62 14.36 -4.78
N ASP A 127 18.64 13.56 -3.72
CA ASP A 127 17.43 13.13 -3.04
C ASP A 127 16.73 14.34 -2.42
N LYS A 128 15.47 14.59 -2.80
CA LYS A 128 14.68 15.72 -2.31
C LYS A 128 14.31 15.57 -0.83
N ARG A 129 14.50 14.38 -0.24
CA ARG A 129 14.16 14.06 1.15
C ARG A 129 15.33 14.20 2.13
N THR A 130 16.52 14.63 1.69
CA THR A 130 17.60 15.04 2.60
C THR A 130 17.27 16.38 3.26
N SER A 131 16.30 16.39 4.16
CA SER A 131 16.10 17.50 5.09
C SER A 131 17.08 17.36 6.25
N GLY A 132 17.66 18.48 6.69
CA GLY A 132 18.63 18.52 7.79
C GLY A 132 18.00 18.34 9.17
N TRP A 133 16.99 17.48 9.30
CA TRP A 133 16.26 17.22 10.53
C TRP A 133 16.49 15.77 10.99
N PRO A 134 16.77 15.51 12.27
CA PRO A 134 16.98 16.46 13.37
C PRO A 134 18.38 17.08 13.42
N PHE A 135 19.35 16.58 12.63
CA PHE A 135 20.71 17.13 12.55
C PHE A 135 21.04 17.62 11.15
N LYS A 136 21.74 18.76 11.09
CA LYS A 136 22.15 19.42 9.86
C LYS A 136 23.01 18.47 9.01
N ASN A 137 22.51 18.08 7.84
CA ASN A 137 23.26 17.26 6.90
C ASN A 137 24.32 18.12 6.17
N THR A 138 25.56 18.10 6.70
CA THR A 138 26.71 18.80 6.12
C THR A 138 27.18 18.18 4.80
N VAL A 139 26.83 16.93 4.53
CA VAL A 139 27.25 16.22 3.30
C VAL A 139 26.47 16.75 2.09
N GLU A 140 25.14 16.90 2.21
CA GLU A 140 24.30 17.45 1.14
C GLU A 140 24.61 18.94 0.87
N THR A 141 24.83 19.72 1.91
CA THR A 141 25.19 21.15 1.75
C THR A 141 26.54 21.34 1.06
N LYS A 142 27.53 20.48 1.34
CA LYS A 142 28.81 20.48 0.59
C LYS A 142 28.62 20.06 -0.87
N ARG A 143 27.75 19.09 -1.14
CA ARG A 143 27.44 18.63 -2.51
C ARG A 143 26.77 19.72 -3.37
N ARG A 144 25.83 20.48 -2.80
CA ARG A 144 25.22 21.66 -3.45
C ARG A 144 26.24 22.77 -3.74
N LYS A 145 27.13 23.06 -2.76
CA LYS A 145 28.14 24.12 -2.89
C LYS A 145 29.21 23.80 -3.96
N GLY A 146 29.55 22.52 -4.14
CA GLY A 146 30.48 22.08 -5.19
C GLY A 146 29.92 22.22 -6.60
N LYS A 147 28.61 21.97 -6.79
CA LYS A 147 27.97 22.00 -8.10
C LYS A 147 27.67 23.43 -8.59
N GLY A 148 27.24 24.33 -7.70
CA GLY A 148 27.09 25.75 -8.06
C GLY A 148 28.40 26.44 -8.43
N ARG A 149 29.52 26.03 -7.82
CA ARG A 149 30.86 26.57 -8.13
C ARG A 149 31.41 26.07 -9.47
N GLN A 150 30.94 24.93 -9.97
CA GLN A 150 31.26 24.43 -11.30
C GLN A 150 30.46 25.16 -12.38
N GLU A 151 29.17 25.45 -12.13
CA GLU A 151 28.33 26.21 -13.07
C GLU A 151 28.86 27.65 -13.26
N GLU A 152 29.20 28.37 -12.19
CA GLU A 152 29.83 29.71 -12.29
C GLU A 152 31.20 29.70 -13.01
N GLY A 153 32.00 28.63 -12.81
CA GLY A 153 33.31 28.51 -13.44
C GLY A 153 33.26 28.15 -14.93
N ILE A 154 32.12 27.61 -15.41
CA ILE A 154 31.88 27.33 -16.83
C ILE A 154 31.37 28.59 -17.52
N GLU A 155 30.44 29.35 -16.93
CA GLU A 155 29.97 30.63 -17.50
C GLU A 155 31.11 31.65 -17.66
N LEU A 156 32.05 31.71 -16.71
CA LEU A 156 33.20 32.63 -16.78
C LEU A 156 34.26 32.23 -17.83
N LYS A 157 34.19 31.02 -18.39
CA LYS A 157 35.09 30.58 -19.47
C LYS A 157 34.50 30.75 -20.87
N GLU A 158 33.20 31.04 -20.98
CA GLU A 158 32.52 31.29 -22.26
C GLU A 158 32.30 32.79 -22.55
N LEU A 159 32.81 33.68 -21.69
CA LEU A 159 32.96 35.12 -21.93
C LEU A 159 34.41 35.46 -22.30
#